data_AF-A0A6L7N391-F1
#
_entry.id   AF-A0A6L7N391-F1
#
_cell.length_a   1.000
_cell.length_b   1.000
_cell.length_c   1.000
_cell.angle_alpha   90.00
_cell.angle_beta   90.00
_cell.angle_gamma   90.00
#
_symmetry.space_group_name_H-M   'P 1'
#
loop_
_entity.id
_entity.type
_entity.pdbx_description
1 polymer ?
#
loop_
_entity_poly.entity_id
_entity_poly.type
_entity_poly.pdbx_seq_one_letter_code
_entity_poly.pdbx_strand_id
1 'polypeptide(L)'
;MFYGYGALGDCCAGSAGCTLAERLCEDSDLRVLLIESGGHGQSVFIRIPAGNGILIGNPKYDQGADIRTPGRLHGGTIYYPRGSGLGGSSLLNGMSTFTATGQTAVIKVPTDLMPGYAGSRRP
;
A
#
# COMPACT_ATOMS: atom_id res chain seq x y z
N MET A 1 -20.05 -12.15 -11.74
CA MET A 1 -18.59 -12.40 -11.92
C MET A 1 -17.92 -11.04 -12.15
N PHE A 2 -17.55 -10.35 -11.07
CA PHE A 2 -16.86 -9.07 -11.18
C PHE A 2 -15.35 -9.34 -11.14
N TYR A 3 -14.70 -9.21 -12.30
CA TYR A 3 -13.25 -9.14 -12.36
C TYR A 3 -12.84 -7.69 -12.11
N GLY A 4 -12.42 -7.39 -10.89
CA GLY A 4 -11.73 -6.15 -10.59
C GLY A 4 -10.35 -6.14 -11.24
N TYR A 5 -10.26 -5.82 -12.53
CA TYR A 5 -9.01 -5.48 -13.19
C TYR A 5 -8.65 -4.03 -12.81
N GLY A 6 -7.83 -3.90 -11.77
CA GLY A 6 -7.19 -2.64 -11.39
C GLY A 6 -5.69 -2.77 -11.55
N ALA A 7 -5.18 -2.55 -12.77
CA ALA A 7 -3.75 -2.36 -13.03
C ALA A 7 -3.28 -0.95 -12.60
N LEU A 8 -3.62 -0.55 -11.38
CA LEU A 8 -2.94 0.50 -10.64
C LEU A 8 -2.37 -0.20 -9.41
N GLY A 9 -1.13 -0.68 -9.55
CA GLY A 9 -0.42 -1.36 -8.47
C GLY A 9 -0.38 -0.42 -7.29
N ASP A 10 -1.05 -0.80 -6.19
CA ASP A 10 -1.03 -0.17 -4.86
C ASP A 10 -2.21 -0.59 -3.95
N CYS A 11 -3.30 -1.13 -4.52
CA CYS A 11 -4.57 -1.35 -3.80
C CYS A 11 -5.04 -2.81 -3.73
N CYS A 12 -4.38 -3.72 -4.44
CA CYS A 12 -4.65 -5.14 -4.37
C CYS A 12 -4.41 -5.65 -2.93
N ALA A 13 -5.36 -6.40 -2.37
CA ALA A 13 -5.38 -6.89 -0.98
C ALA A 13 -4.88 -5.93 0.14
N GLY A 14 -4.96 -4.62 -0.05
CA GLY A 14 -4.67 -3.63 1.00
C GLY A 14 -5.78 -3.55 2.03
N SER A 15 -5.67 -2.65 3.02
CA SER A 15 -6.72 -2.46 4.04
C SER A 15 -8.12 -2.24 3.46
N ALA A 16 -8.25 -1.39 2.44
CA ALA A 16 -9.51 -1.17 1.74
C ALA A 16 -9.94 -2.37 0.89
N GLY A 17 -8.99 -3.01 0.20
CA GLY A 17 -9.24 -4.17 -0.67
C GLY A 17 -9.70 -5.40 0.10
N CYS A 18 -9.08 -5.70 1.24
CA CYS A 18 -9.50 -6.79 2.13
C CYS A 18 -10.87 -6.54 2.75
N THR A 19 -11.13 -5.31 3.20
CA THR A 19 -12.46 -4.96 3.75
C THR A 19 -13.54 -5.08 2.68
N LEU A 20 -13.28 -4.64 1.46
CA LEU A 20 -14.24 -4.78 0.36
C LEU A 20 -14.48 -6.26 0.00
N ALA A 21 -13.40 -7.06 -0.07
CA ALA A 21 -13.50 -8.48 -0.36
C ALA A 21 -14.30 -9.24 0.71
N GLU A 22 -14.09 -8.92 1.99
CA GLU A 22 -14.88 -9.47 3.11
C GLU A 22 -16.37 -9.20 2.90
N ARG A 23 -16.75 -7.94 2.64
CA ARG A 23 -18.15 -7.54 2.45
C ARG A 23 -18.79 -8.21 1.24
N LEU A 24 -18.05 -8.37 0.15
CA LEU A 24 -18.55 -9.08 -1.03
C LEU A 24 -18.71 -10.59 -0.80
N CYS A 25 -17.93 -11.18 0.09
CA CYS A 25 -18.05 -12.59 0.48
C CYS A 25 -19.25 -12.87 1.42
N GLU A 26 -19.90 -11.85 1.98
CA GLU A 26 -21.14 -12.02 2.76
C GLU A 26 -22.31 -12.51 1.89
N ASP A 27 -22.27 -12.27 0.58
CA ASP A 27 -23.25 -12.76 -0.40
C ASP A 27 -22.83 -14.12 -0.98
N SER A 28 -23.61 -15.17 -0.70
CA SER A 28 -23.32 -16.54 -1.13
C SER A 28 -23.43 -16.77 -2.64
N ASP A 29 -24.07 -15.86 -3.37
CA ASP A 29 -24.22 -15.96 -4.83
C ASP A 29 -22.99 -15.41 -5.57
N LEU A 30 -22.08 -14.74 -4.85
CA LEU A 30 -20.88 -14.15 -5.42
C LEU A 30 -19.66 -15.05 -5.23
N ARG A 31 -18.84 -15.16 -6.29
CA ARG A 31 -17.47 -15.67 -6.21
C ARG A 31 -16.50 -14.51 -6.31
N VAL A 32 -15.75 -14.29 -5.23
CA VAL A 32 -14.77 -13.19 -5.12
C VAL A 32 -13.37 -13.74 -5.29
N LEU A 33 -12.59 -13.15 -6.18
CA LEU A 33 -11.16 -13.45 -6.36
C LEU A 33 -10.36 -12.19 -6.02
N LEU A 34 -9.51 -12.29 -5.01
CA LEU A 34 -8.58 -11.23 -4.63
C LEU A 34 -7.18 -11.60 -5.15
N ILE A 35 -6.61 -10.76 -5.99
CA ILE A 35 -5.26 -10.94 -6.54
C ILE A 35 -4.36 -9.91 -5.87
N GLU A 36 -3.20 -10.35 -5.41
CA GLU A 36 -2.15 -9.51 -4.83
C GLU A 36 -0.80 -9.86 -5.47
N SER A 37 -0.07 -8.84 -5.94
CA SER A 37 1.21 -9.03 -6.64
C SER A 37 2.40 -9.21 -5.69
N GLY A 38 2.24 -8.85 -4.41
CA GLY A 38 3.22 -9.09 -3.37
C GLY A 38 3.22 -10.51 -2.81
N GLY A 39 4.02 -10.73 -1.76
CA GLY A 39 4.08 -12.01 -1.05
C GLY A 39 2.89 -12.21 -0.09
N HIS A 40 2.88 -13.33 0.63
CA HIS A 40 1.84 -13.61 1.64
C HIS A 40 1.85 -12.67 2.87
N GLY A 41 2.75 -11.68 2.94
CA GLY A 41 2.85 -10.79 4.10
C GLY A 41 3.22 -11.53 5.40
N GLN A 42 3.94 -12.65 5.31
CA GLN A 42 4.31 -13.44 6.48
C GLN A 42 5.73 -13.12 6.93
N SER A 43 5.83 -12.52 8.12
CA SER A 43 7.07 -12.27 8.87
C SER A 43 6.75 -12.21 10.36
N VAL A 44 7.69 -12.62 11.22
CA VAL A 44 7.57 -12.41 12.67
C VAL A 44 7.50 -10.91 12.98
N PHE A 45 8.26 -10.09 12.25
CA PHE A 45 8.31 -8.66 12.47
C PHE A 45 7.03 -7.92 12.06
N ILE A 46 6.21 -8.49 11.17
CA ILE A 46 4.88 -7.94 10.81
C ILE A 46 3.91 -8.06 12.00
N ARG A 47 4.08 -9.08 12.84
CA ARG A 47 3.23 -9.31 14.02
C ARG A 47 3.69 -8.53 15.26
N ILE A 48 4.87 -7.92 15.22
CA ILE A 48 5.43 -7.15 16.32
C ILE A 48 5.18 -5.66 16.04
N PRO A 49 4.46 -4.92 16.90
CA PRO A 49 4.15 -3.51 16.64
C PRO A 49 5.35 -2.60 16.40
N ALA A 50 6.43 -2.80 17.15
CA ALA A 50 7.68 -2.07 16.99
C ALA A 50 8.61 -2.68 15.91
N GLY A 51 8.16 -3.74 15.21
CA GLY A 51 8.95 -4.47 14.21
C GLY A 51 8.94 -3.83 12.82
N ASN A 52 8.11 -2.81 12.59
CA ASN A 52 7.95 -2.18 11.26
C ASN A 52 9.25 -1.56 10.72
N GLY A 53 10.10 -0.99 11.59
CA GLY A 53 11.37 -0.39 11.18
C GLY A 53 12.36 -1.39 10.58
N ILE A 54 12.22 -2.68 10.90
CA ILE A 54 13.03 -3.77 10.33
C ILE A 54 12.54 -4.15 8.91
N LEU A 55 11.28 -3.86 8.61
CA LEU A 55 10.63 -4.22 7.34
C LEU A 55 10.75 -3.10 6.29
N ILE A 56 10.81 -1.84 6.72
CA ILE A 56 11.00 -0.69 5.83
C ILE A 56 12.34 -0.82 5.08
N GLY A 57 12.29 -0.68 3.76
CA GLY A 57 13.44 -0.87 2.87
C GLY A 57 13.78 -2.33 2.52
N ASN A 58 13.06 -3.31 3.07
CA ASN A 58 13.24 -4.70 2.67
C ASN A 58 12.47 -5.00 1.39
N PRO A 59 13.12 -5.34 0.26
CA PRO A 59 12.45 -5.51 -1.04
C PRO A 59 11.40 -6.64 -1.07
N LYS A 60 11.39 -7.52 -0.07
CA LYS A 60 10.36 -8.56 0.09
C LYS A 60 9.03 -8.03 0.60
N TYR A 61 9.05 -6.96 1.40
CA TYR A 61 7.87 -6.42 2.11
C TYR A 61 7.61 -4.95 1.80
N ASP A 62 8.59 -4.26 1.22
CA ASP A 62 8.57 -2.85 0.88
C ASP A 62 8.95 -2.66 -0.59
N GLN A 63 7.97 -2.27 -1.40
CA GLN A 63 8.15 -1.84 -2.79
C GLN A 63 8.15 -0.31 -2.90
N GLY A 64 8.50 0.37 -1.81
CA GLY A 64 8.64 1.81 -1.74
C GLY A 64 9.70 2.34 -2.68
N ALA A 65 9.58 3.63 -2.98
CA ALA A 65 10.49 4.32 -3.88
C ALA A 65 10.94 5.64 -3.26
N ASP A 66 12.10 6.09 -3.71
CA ASP A 66 12.58 7.43 -3.41
C ASP A 66 11.76 8.46 -4.19
N ILE A 67 11.24 9.46 -3.47
CA ILE A 67 10.44 10.53 -4.04
C ILE A 67 11.15 11.86 -3.88
N ARG A 68 11.12 12.66 -4.94
CA ARG A 68 11.71 14.00 -4.88
C ARG A 68 10.80 14.90 -4.07
N THR A 69 11.36 15.68 -3.15
CA THR A 69 10.57 16.65 -2.42
C THR A 69 10.47 17.97 -3.20
N PRO A 70 9.33 18.68 -3.10
CA PRO A 70 9.20 20.03 -3.64
C PRO A 70 10.29 20.96 -3.06
N GLY A 71 10.62 22.05 -3.77
CA GLY A 71 11.57 23.05 -3.28
C GLY A 71 11.22 23.64 -1.91
N ARG A 72 9.92 23.66 -1.54
CA ARG A 72 9.44 24.07 -0.20
C ARG A 72 9.85 23.11 0.93
N LEU A 73 10.33 21.91 0.59
CA LEU A 73 10.86 20.86 1.46
C LEU A 73 12.37 20.64 1.18
N HIS A 74 13.09 21.73 0.88
CA HIS A 74 14.54 21.76 0.60
C HIS A 74 15.00 20.97 -0.63
N GLY A 75 14.09 20.50 -1.51
CA GLY A 75 14.45 19.88 -2.79
C GLY A 75 15.25 18.58 -2.68
N GLY A 76 15.15 17.89 -1.55
CA GLY A 76 15.81 16.61 -1.29
C GLY A 76 15.08 15.41 -1.88
N THR A 77 15.51 14.22 -1.45
CA THR A 77 14.85 12.95 -1.74
C THR A 77 14.45 12.32 -0.42
N ILE A 78 13.24 11.77 -0.34
CA ILE A 78 12.78 11.01 0.82
C ILE A 78 12.33 9.62 0.36
N TYR A 79 12.65 8.60 1.15
CA TYR A 79 12.17 7.26 0.90
C TYR A 79 10.68 7.18 1.28
N TYR A 80 9.85 6.71 0.36
CA TYR A 80 8.42 6.53 0.56
C TYR A 80 8.08 5.03 0.59
N PRO A 81 7.97 4.42 1.79
CA PRO A 81 7.74 2.98 1.92
C PRO A 81 6.32 2.59 1.45
N ARG A 82 6.22 1.44 0.80
CA ARG A 82 4.97 0.87 0.27
C ARG A 82 4.92 -0.62 0.59
N GLY A 83 4.02 -1.02 1.48
CA GLY A 83 3.86 -2.42 1.86
C GLY A 83 3.43 -3.29 0.68
N SER A 84 4.14 -4.39 0.45
CA SER A 84 3.85 -5.35 -0.62
C SER A 84 3.48 -6.71 -0.06
N GLY A 85 2.28 -7.18 -0.40
CA GLY A 85 1.71 -8.43 0.06
C GLY A 85 0.33 -8.27 0.68
N LEU A 86 -0.27 -9.39 1.10
CA LEU A 86 -1.60 -9.40 1.73
C LEU A 86 -1.64 -8.46 2.94
N GLY A 87 -2.51 -7.44 2.90
CA GLY A 87 -2.57 -6.35 3.89
C GLY A 87 -1.97 -5.02 3.40
N GLY A 88 -1.21 -5.03 2.30
CA GLY A 88 -0.59 -3.85 1.69
C GLY A 88 0.22 -3.02 2.67
N SER A 89 0.06 -1.69 2.66
CA SER A 89 0.76 -0.78 3.57
C SER A 89 0.46 -1.01 5.07
N SER A 90 -0.61 -1.75 5.42
CA SER A 90 -0.84 -2.11 6.84
C SER A 90 0.22 -3.07 7.37
N LEU A 91 0.98 -3.76 6.51
CA LEU A 91 2.12 -4.60 6.92
C LEU A 91 3.28 -3.82 7.52
N LEU A 92 3.42 -2.55 7.14
CA LEU A 92 4.53 -1.67 7.53
C LEU A 92 4.09 -0.53 8.46
N ASN A 93 2.80 -0.43 8.78
CA ASN A 93 2.30 0.71 9.54
C ASN A 93 2.71 0.65 11.02
N GLY A 94 2.52 1.76 11.74
CA GLY A 94 2.75 1.83 13.20
C GLY A 94 1.58 1.30 14.04
N MET A 95 0.62 0.60 13.43
CA MET A 95 -0.65 0.13 14.04
C MET A 95 -1.38 1.18 14.89
N SER A 96 -1.21 2.45 14.52
CA SER A 96 -1.90 3.57 15.14
C SER A 96 -3.15 3.86 14.33
N THR A 97 -4.31 3.85 14.98
CA THR A 97 -5.59 4.21 14.36
C THR A 97 -6.01 5.60 14.79
N PHE A 98 -6.49 6.40 13.84
CA PHE A 98 -6.99 7.75 14.09
C PHE A 98 -8.34 7.90 13.40
N THR A 99 -9.31 8.45 14.12
CA THR A 99 -10.60 8.85 13.55
C THR A 99 -10.59 10.35 13.35
N ALA A 100 -10.75 10.79 12.10
CA ALA A 100 -10.78 12.22 11.81
C ALA A 100 -12.06 12.85 12.39
N THR A 101 -11.91 13.94 13.14
CA THR A 101 -13.01 14.77 13.62
C THR A 101 -12.95 16.14 12.91
N GLY A 102 -13.53 16.26 11.71
CA GLY A 102 -13.59 17.53 10.96
C GLY A 102 -13.07 17.47 9.51
N GLN A 103 -12.62 18.62 8.98
CA GLN A 103 -12.22 18.80 7.57
C GLN A 103 -11.10 17.85 7.16
N THR A 104 -11.33 17.11 6.06
CA THR A 104 -10.31 16.29 5.39
C THR A 104 -9.60 17.14 4.35
N ALA A 105 -8.27 17.26 4.45
CA ALA A 105 -7.47 17.91 3.42
C ALA A 105 -7.07 16.89 2.34
N VAL A 106 -7.42 17.17 1.09
CA VAL A 106 -6.92 16.40 -0.06
C VAL A 106 -5.66 17.08 -0.56
N ILE A 107 -4.51 16.49 -0.26
CA ILE A 107 -3.22 16.97 -0.78
C ILE A 107 -2.97 16.27 -2.12
N LYS A 108 -3.06 17.03 -3.22
CA LYS A 108 -2.61 16.54 -4.53
C LYS A 108 -1.10 16.45 -4.53
N VAL A 109 -0.57 15.23 -4.63
CA VAL A 109 0.85 15.00 -4.86
C VAL A 109 1.09 15.03 -6.38
N PRO A 110 1.94 15.95 -6.88
CA PRO A 110 2.30 16.01 -8.29
C PRO A 110 2.97 14.70 -8.75
N THR A 111 2.55 14.16 -9.90
CA THR A 111 3.04 12.88 -10.45
C THR A 111 4.49 12.95 -10.93
N ASP A 112 5.03 14.14 -11.18
CA ASP A 112 6.43 14.39 -11.53
C ASP A 112 7.40 14.19 -10.35
N LEU A 113 6.90 14.04 -9.13
CA LEU A 113 7.71 13.75 -7.94
C LEU A 113 7.99 12.24 -7.75
N MET A 114 7.41 11.38 -8.61
CA MET A 114 7.53 9.91 -8.57
C MET A 114 8.03 9.33 -9.91
N PRO A 115 9.26 9.67 -10.35
CA PRO A 115 9.80 9.14 -11.61
C PRO A 115 9.99 7.62 -11.53
N GLY A 116 9.18 6.86 -12.30
CA GLY A 116 9.23 5.39 -12.37
C GLY A 116 7.92 4.66 -12.04
N TYR A 117 6.89 5.38 -11.58
CA TYR A 117 5.59 4.78 -11.24
C TYR A 117 4.72 4.46 -12.48
N ALA A 118 4.93 5.15 -13.60
CA ALA A 118 4.29 4.83 -14.87
C ALA A 118 5.01 3.66 -15.57
N GLY A 119 4.67 2.42 -15.19
CA GLY A 119 4.87 1.27 -16.08
C GLY A 119 6.15 0.45 -15.92
N SER A 120 6.66 0.24 -14.70
CA SER A 120 7.69 -0.81 -14.49
C SER A 120 7.07 -2.22 -14.51
N ARG A 121 6.71 -2.69 -15.71
CA ARG A 121 6.77 -4.13 -16.00
C ARG A 121 8.26 -4.50 -15.96
N ARG A 122 8.74 -5.03 -14.84
CA ARG A 122 9.99 -5.79 -14.86
C ARG A 122 9.69 -7.15 -15.53
N PRO A 123 10.63 -7.66 -16.35
CA PRO A 123 10.43 -8.81 -17.24
C PRO A 123 10.03 -10.10 -16.51
#